data_AF-A0A6A4HX49-F1
#
_entry.id   AF-A0A6A4HX49-F1
#
_cell.length_a   1.000
_cell.length_b   1.000
_cell.length_c   1.000
_cell.angle_alpha   90.00
_cell.angle_beta   90.00
_cell.angle_gamma   90.00
#
_symmetry.space_group_name_H-M   'P 1'
#
loop_
_entity.id
_entity.type
_entity.pdbx_description
1 polymer ?
#
loop_
_entity_poly.entity_id
_entity_poly.type
_entity_poly.pdbx_seq_one_letter_code
_entity_poly.pdbx_strand_id
1 'polypeptide(L)'
;MLLNAIRVAVLLALESVMGTIAQSFNVTTPIFWQNTTITTPVTARIKTSENAFQPIFDNLVNQTSNSVEFKDNPPEFSMPGTFFWELALFDYLTNQTTYQDKVQSYFASVAKDNPDFSGQYLDTALVYGYAAMQAHRAYGDPLYLQYAENSWAFGYNWTIKPADVQAGSFPGMNWTIPPQCSVGTLAGGTFWQALGSDNTYINALATGLFCSLRIAC
;
A
#
# COMPACT_ATOMS: atom_id res chain seq x y z
N MET A 1 -3.78 -43.91 -24.94
CA MET A 1 -3.63 -43.51 -23.52
C MET A 1 -2.21 -43.06 -23.14
N LEU A 2 -1.13 -43.60 -23.73
CA LEU A 2 0.24 -43.10 -23.46
C LEU A 2 0.50 -41.65 -23.92
N LEU A 3 -0.14 -41.19 -25.01
CA LEU A 3 0.07 -39.83 -25.54
C LEU A 3 -0.54 -38.71 -24.66
N ASN A 4 -1.58 -39.01 -23.88
CA ASN A 4 -2.21 -38.03 -22.98
C ASN A 4 -1.48 -37.93 -21.63
N ALA A 5 -0.81 -38.99 -21.18
CA ALA A 5 0.03 -38.95 -19.97
C ALA A 5 1.29 -38.09 -20.16
N ILE A 6 1.85 -38.09 -21.39
CA ILE A 6 3.02 -37.27 -21.74
C ILE A 6 2.66 -35.77 -21.80
N ARG A 7 1.45 -35.41 -22.27
CA ARG A 7 1.00 -34.01 -22.31
C ARG A 7 0.74 -33.41 -20.93
N VAL A 8 0.24 -34.21 -19.97
CA VAL A 8 0.01 -33.74 -18.59
C VAL A 8 1.32 -33.59 -17.82
N ALA A 9 2.31 -34.46 -18.06
CA ALA A 9 3.64 -34.34 -17.46
C ALA A 9 4.43 -33.12 -17.96
N VAL A 10 4.24 -32.70 -19.21
CA VAL A 10 4.89 -31.50 -19.78
C VAL A 10 4.26 -30.20 -19.25
N LEU A 11 2.96 -30.18 -18.96
CA LEU A 11 2.28 -29.02 -18.38
C LEU A 11 2.61 -28.81 -16.89
N LEU A 12 2.78 -29.89 -16.11
CA LEU A 12 3.15 -29.79 -14.68
C LEU A 12 4.63 -29.46 -14.45
N ALA A 13 5.48 -29.57 -15.46
CA ALA A 13 6.92 -29.23 -15.37
C ALA A 13 7.22 -27.76 -15.72
N LEU A 14 6.24 -27.00 -16.22
CA LEU A 14 6.40 -25.60 -16.64
C LEU A 14 5.91 -24.57 -15.61
N GLU A 15 5.23 -24.99 -14.55
CA GLU A 15 4.74 -24.09 -13.49
C GLU A 15 5.70 -23.94 -12.29
N SER A 16 6.83 -24.65 -12.26
CA SER A 16 7.72 -24.69 -11.08
C SER A 16 8.98 -23.82 -11.14
N VAL A 17 9.14 -22.94 -12.14
CA VAL A 17 10.32 -22.04 -12.20
C VAL A 17 9.93 -20.62 -12.60
N MET A 18 9.11 -19.97 -11.78
CA MET A 18 9.23 -18.51 -11.60
C MET A 18 9.60 -18.23 -10.14
N GLY A 19 10.70 -18.83 -9.70
CA GLY A 19 11.46 -18.26 -8.59
C GLY A 19 12.04 -16.96 -9.11
N THR A 20 11.44 -15.83 -8.77
CA THR A 20 12.01 -14.50 -8.98
C THR A 20 13.39 -14.53 -8.35
N ILE A 21 14.43 -14.62 -9.18
CA ILE A 21 15.80 -14.47 -8.71
C ILE A 21 15.85 -13.03 -8.20
N ALA A 22 15.98 -12.85 -6.87
CA ALA A 22 16.37 -11.56 -6.34
C ALA A 22 17.60 -11.14 -7.15
N GLN A 23 17.49 -10.04 -7.90
CA GLN A 23 18.65 -9.53 -8.64
C GLN A 23 19.75 -9.34 -7.60
N SER A 24 20.83 -10.12 -7.70
CA SER A 24 22.01 -9.81 -6.93
C SER A 24 22.45 -8.43 -7.41
N PHE A 25 22.24 -7.41 -6.58
CA PHE A 25 22.80 -6.10 -6.80
C PHE A 25 24.31 -6.24 -6.70
N ASN A 26 24.95 -6.63 -7.81
CA ASN A 26 26.39 -6.71 -7.94
C ASN A 26 26.90 -5.28 -8.18
N VAL A 27 26.56 -4.38 -7.26
CA VAL A 27 26.97 -2.99 -7.27
C VAL A 27 28.28 -2.97 -6.52
N THR A 28 29.38 -2.67 -7.21
CA THR A 28 30.65 -2.39 -6.56
C THR A 28 30.40 -1.24 -5.61
N THR A 29 30.40 -1.53 -4.31
CA THR A 29 30.09 -0.55 -3.28
C THR A 29 30.98 0.68 -3.46
N PRO A 30 30.42 1.90 -3.57
CA PRO A 30 31.24 3.08 -3.76
C PRO A 30 32.24 3.23 -2.60
N ILE A 31 33.52 3.39 -2.94
CA ILE A 31 34.64 3.42 -1.98
C ILE A 31 34.58 4.58 -0.97
N PHE A 32 33.70 5.57 -1.20
CA PHE A 32 33.46 6.69 -0.29
C PHE A 32 32.32 6.45 0.71
N TRP A 33 31.61 5.31 0.61
CA TRP A 33 30.59 4.94 1.60
C TRP A 33 31.27 4.30 2.81
N GLN A 34 30.98 4.81 4.00
CA GLN A 34 31.46 4.21 5.24
C GLN A 34 30.59 3.02 5.63
N ASN A 35 31.21 1.98 6.23
CA ASN A 35 30.52 0.87 6.89
C ASN A 35 29.49 0.12 6.02
N THR A 36 29.90 -0.22 4.80
CA THR A 36 29.03 -0.79 3.77
C THR A 36 28.75 -2.28 3.92
N THR A 37 29.47 -2.94 4.84
CA THR A 37 29.26 -4.34 5.18
C THR A 37 28.35 -4.45 6.39
N ILE A 38 27.19 -5.06 6.21
CA ILE A 38 26.30 -5.41 7.33
C ILE A 38 26.86 -6.67 8.00
N THR A 39 27.50 -6.50 9.16
CA THR A 39 28.08 -7.59 9.94
C THR A 39 27.11 -8.18 10.98
N THR A 40 26.04 -7.44 11.30
CA THR A 40 25.03 -7.86 12.28
C THR A 40 24.19 -9.02 11.73
N PRO A 41 24.11 -10.17 12.43
CA PRO A 41 23.26 -11.29 12.03
C PRO A 41 21.80 -10.88 11.83
N VAL A 42 21.10 -11.53 10.89
CA VAL A 42 19.66 -11.27 10.61
C VAL A 42 18.83 -11.34 11.91
N THR A 43 19.03 -12.37 12.72
CA THR A 43 18.29 -12.55 13.99
C THR A 43 18.49 -11.40 14.98
N ALA A 44 19.71 -10.84 15.05
CA ALA A 44 19.99 -9.69 15.91
C ALA A 44 19.35 -8.40 15.37
N ARG A 45 19.26 -8.25 14.04
CA ARG A 45 18.56 -7.12 13.42
C ARG A 45 17.05 -7.18 13.67
N ILE A 46 16.43 -8.35 13.48
CA ILE A 46 15.01 -8.59 13.77
C ILE A 46 14.71 -8.24 15.22
N LYS A 47 15.47 -8.79 16.17
CA LYS A 47 15.27 -8.52 17.60
C LYS A 47 15.45 -7.04 17.97
N THR A 48 16.37 -6.35 17.32
CA THR A 48 16.57 -4.90 17.53
C THR A 48 15.35 -4.11 17.07
N SER A 49 14.79 -4.45 15.91
CA SER A 49 13.55 -3.84 15.40
C SER A 49 12.35 -4.13 16.30
N GLU A 50 12.17 -5.36 16.75
CA GLU A 50 11.09 -5.74 17.68
C GLU A 50 11.18 -4.95 18.99
N ASN A 51 12.37 -4.87 19.57
CA ASN A 51 12.61 -4.06 20.78
C ASN A 51 12.32 -2.57 20.56
N ALA A 52 12.54 -2.05 19.35
CA ALA A 52 12.27 -0.64 19.03
C ALA A 52 10.77 -0.37 18.86
N PHE A 53 9.98 -1.33 18.38
CA PHE A 53 8.53 -1.19 18.26
C PHE A 53 7.80 -1.37 19.59
N GLN A 54 8.33 -2.15 20.51
CA GLN A 54 7.64 -2.48 21.78
C GLN A 54 7.14 -1.23 22.55
N PRO A 55 7.95 -0.16 22.75
CA PRO A 55 7.49 1.04 23.44
C PRO A 55 6.34 1.77 22.72
N ILE A 56 6.23 1.64 21.39
CA ILE A 56 5.12 2.22 20.62
C ILE A 56 3.83 1.48 20.97
N PHE A 57 3.86 0.15 21.08
CA PHE A 57 2.68 -0.60 21.50
C PHE A 57 2.28 -0.29 22.93
N ASP A 58 3.26 -0.25 23.84
CA ASP A 58 3.02 0.00 25.26
C ASP A 58 2.47 1.41 25.51
N ASN A 59 2.89 2.40 24.71
CA ASN A 59 2.53 3.80 24.94
C ASN A 59 1.47 4.39 24.01
N LEU A 60 1.39 3.95 22.76
CA LEU A 60 0.43 4.48 21.77
C LEU A 60 -0.73 3.51 21.54
N VAL A 61 -0.46 2.21 21.43
CA VAL A 61 -1.51 1.25 21.07
C VAL A 61 -2.35 0.80 22.28
N ASN A 62 -1.76 0.74 23.47
CA ASN A 62 -2.41 0.19 24.65
C ASN A 62 -2.99 1.23 25.63
N GLN A 63 -2.80 2.54 25.41
CA GLN A 63 -3.20 3.57 26.39
C GLN A 63 -4.66 4.05 26.26
N THR A 64 -5.25 4.10 25.05
CA THR A 64 -6.69 4.35 24.88
C THR A 64 -7.21 3.69 23.60
N SER A 65 -8.50 3.38 23.52
CA SER A 65 -9.16 2.93 22.28
C SER A 65 -9.08 3.97 21.14
N ASN A 66 -8.73 5.23 21.44
CA ASN A 66 -8.64 6.32 20.47
C ASN A 66 -7.19 6.61 20.00
N SER A 67 -6.18 6.19 20.76
CA SER A 67 -4.77 6.50 20.48
C SER A 67 -4.18 5.66 19.34
N VAL A 68 -4.76 4.49 19.05
CA VAL A 68 -4.34 3.60 17.95
C VAL A 68 -4.72 4.16 16.58
N GLU A 69 -5.80 4.94 16.54
CA GLU A 69 -6.40 5.41 15.30
C GLU A 69 -5.98 6.83 14.96
N PHE A 70 -5.16 7.48 15.81
CA PHE A 70 -4.79 8.89 15.72
C PHE A 70 -6.01 9.78 15.42
N LYS A 71 -7.19 9.36 15.91
CA LYS A 71 -8.50 10.00 15.70
C LYS A 71 -8.51 11.45 16.18
N ASP A 72 -7.69 11.74 17.19
CA ASP A 72 -7.56 13.06 17.79
C ASP A 72 -6.64 14.01 16.99
N ASN A 73 -5.96 13.54 15.93
CA ASN A 73 -5.11 14.36 15.05
C ASN A 73 -5.42 14.15 13.54
N PRO A 74 -6.56 14.69 13.05
CA PRO A 74 -7.04 14.47 11.68
C PRO A 74 -6.10 14.89 10.53
N PRO A 75 -5.18 15.88 10.65
CA PRO A 75 -4.17 16.17 9.62
C PRO A 75 -3.16 15.03 9.38
N GLU A 76 -3.09 14.05 10.28
CA GLU A 76 -2.05 13.01 10.32
C GLU A 76 -2.63 11.61 10.10
N PHE A 77 -3.87 11.52 9.64
CA PHE A 77 -4.63 10.27 9.53
C PHE A 77 -3.99 9.23 8.57
N SER A 78 -3.01 9.63 7.76
CA SER A 78 -2.19 8.71 6.95
C SER A 78 -1.12 7.97 7.76
N MET A 79 -0.70 8.48 8.93
CA MET A 79 0.31 7.87 9.78
C MET A 79 -0.10 6.50 10.34
N PRO A 80 -1.30 6.30 10.92
CA PRO A 80 -1.69 4.98 11.39
C PRO A 80 -1.75 3.94 10.26
N GLY A 81 -2.31 4.30 9.10
CA GLY A 81 -2.29 3.41 7.93
C GLY A 81 -0.86 2.99 7.54
N THR A 82 0.08 3.94 7.56
CA THR A 82 1.50 3.69 7.29
C THR A 82 2.13 2.79 8.35
N PHE A 83 1.88 3.06 9.64
CA PHE A 83 2.44 2.29 10.74
C PHE A 83 1.99 0.81 10.69
N PHE A 84 0.69 0.56 10.51
CA PHE A 84 0.17 -0.80 10.43
C PHE A 84 0.59 -1.53 9.15
N TRP A 85 0.83 -0.80 8.05
CA TRP A 85 1.53 -1.36 6.89
C TRP A 85 2.95 -1.82 7.26
N GLU A 86 3.76 -0.97 7.91
CA GLU A 86 5.14 -1.33 8.27
C GLU A 86 5.22 -2.57 9.16
N LEU A 87 4.26 -2.76 10.06
CA LEU A 87 4.17 -3.97 10.89
C LEU A 87 3.89 -5.23 10.06
N ALA A 88 2.92 -5.17 9.15
CA ALA A 88 2.63 -6.28 8.24
C ALA A 88 3.81 -6.57 7.32
N LEU A 89 4.48 -5.54 6.80
CA LEU A 89 5.66 -5.68 5.98
C LEU A 89 6.82 -6.29 6.76
N PHE A 90 7.01 -5.90 8.02
CA PHE A 90 8.02 -6.49 8.89
C PHE A 90 7.78 -7.98 9.04
N ASP A 91 6.57 -8.38 9.42
CA ASP A 91 6.16 -9.79 9.54
C ASP A 91 6.40 -10.58 8.25
N TYR A 92 6.05 -10.00 7.09
CA TYR A 92 6.32 -10.59 5.78
C TYR A 92 7.83 -10.77 5.52
N LEU A 93 8.64 -9.74 5.77
CA LEU A 93 10.09 -9.76 5.49
C LEU A 93 10.87 -10.68 6.44
N THR A 94 10.36 -10.91 7.65
CA THR A 94 10.99 -11.76 8.66
C THR A 94 10.35 -13.15 8.76
N ASN A 95 9.33 -13.41 7.94
CA ASN A 95 8.58 -14.67 7.90
C ASN A 95 8.02 -15.05 9.28
N GLN A 96 7.32 -14.11 9.90
CA GLN A 96 6.64 -14.27 11.19
C GLN A 96 5.25 -13.61 11.15
N THR A 97 4.48 -13.76 12.23
CA THR A 97 3.12 -13.20 12.35
C THR A 97 2.91 -12.44 13.66
N THR A 98 4.00 -11.92 14.23
CA THR A 98 4.05 -11.31 15.56
C THR A 98 3.04 -10.17 15.72
N TYR A 99 2.76 -9.43 14.66
CA TYR A 99 1.88 -8.25 14.70
C TYR A 99 0.50 -8.48 14.08
N GLN A 100 0.20 -9.69 13.63
CA GLN A 100 -1.04 -10.01 12.91
C GLN A 100 -2.29 -9.58 13.67
N ASP A 101 -2.40 -9.93 14.96
CA ASP A 101 -3.59 -9.61 15.77
C ASP A 101 -3.79 -8.09 15.95
N LYS A 102 -2.68 -7.33 16.03
CA LYS A 102 -2.71 -5.87 16.13
C LYS A 102 -3.18 -5.25 14.82
N VAL A 103 -2.64 -5.72 13.69
CA VAL A 103 -3.05 -5.28 12.35
C VAL A 103 -4.53 -5.60 12.10
N GLN A 104 -4.98 -6.81 12.46
CA GLN A 104 -6.37 -7.23 12.30
C GLN A 104 -7.32 -6.35 13.12
N SER A 105 -7.00 -6.15 14.41
CA SER A 105 -7.82 -5.33 15.31
C SER A 105 -7.94 -3.89 14.81
N TYR A 106 -6.85 -3.33 14.28
CA TYR A 106 -6.84 -1.99 13.73
C TYR A 106 -7.75 -1.87 12.49
N PHE A 107 -7.58 -2.74 11.50
CA PHE A 107 -8.42 -2.70 10.30
C PHE A 107 -9.90 -2.95 10.60
N ALA A 108 -10.21 -3.82 11.56
CA ALA A 108 -11.59 -4.01 12.01
C ALA A 108 -12.20 -2.74 12.61
N SER A 109 -11.40 -1.95 13.35
CA SER A 109 -11.86 -0.67 13.90
C SER A 109 -12.10 0.37 12.79
N VAL A 110 -11.15 0.51 11.86
CA VAL A 110 -11.26 1.44 10.74
C VAL A 110 -12.47 1.10 9.86
N ALA A 111 -12.63 -0.18 9.49
CA ALA A 111 -13.73 -0.64 8.64
C ALA A 111 -15.09 -0.47 9.30
N LYS A 112 -15.17 -0.49 10.64
CA LYS A 112 -16.40 -0.24 11.38
C LYS A 112 -16.87 1.20 11.22
N ASP A 113 -15.96 2.16 11.27
CA ASP A 113 -16.27 3.59 11.22
C ASP A 113 -16.29 4.13 9.78
N ASN A 114 -15.54 3.50 8.87
CA ASN A 114 -15.39 3.89 7.47
C ASN A 114 -15.26 2.64 6.56
N PRO A 115 -16.37 1.92 6.31
CA PRO A 115 -16.35 0.65 5.56
C PRO A 115 -15.88 0.78 4.11
N ASP A 116 -16.06 1.96 3.52
CA ASP A 116 -15.67 2.27 2.14
C ASP A 116 -14.22 2.76 2.04
N PHE A 117 -13.52 2.93 3.17
CA PHE A 117 -12.16 3.49 3.23
C PHE A 117 -12.03 4.80 2.44
N SER A 118 -13.07 5.64 2.55
CA SER A 118 -13.19 6.91 1.84
C SER A 118 -12.70 8.08 2.70
N GLY A 119 -12.48 9.25 2.10
CA GLY A 119 -12.10 10.43 2.86
C GLY A 119 -11.98 11.68 2.01
N GLN A 120 -11.93 12.85 2.67
CA GLN A 120 -11.70 14.10 1.96
C GLN A 120 -10.36 14.11 1.21
N TYR A 121 -9.33 13.49 1.80
CA TYR A 121 -7.97 13.43 1.26
C TYR A 121 -7.69 12.04 0.69
N LEU A 122 -7.27 12.00 -0.57
CA LEU A 122 -7.12 10.75 -1.33
C LEU A 122 -5.88 9.97 -0.94
N ASP A 123 -4.76 10.65 -0.71
CA ASP A 123 -3.53 10.04 -0.20
C ASP A 123 -3.77 9.33 1.14
N THR A 124 -4.59 9.95 1.99
CA THR A 124 -5.04 9.36 3.25
C THR A 124 -5.92 8.14 3.00
N ALA A 125 -7.00 8.25 2.24
CA ALA A 125 -7.89 7.13 1.96
C ALA A 125 -7.14 5.93 1.33
N LEU A 126 -6.23 6.21 0.39
CA LEU A 126 -5.50 5.20 -0.37
C LEU A 126 -4.37 4.55 0.42
N VAL A 127 -3.81 5.19 1.44
CA VAL A 127 -2.78 4.55 2.27
C VAL A 127 -3.36 3.38 3.07
N TYR A 128 -4.63 3.45 3.47
CA TYR A 128 -5.31 2.32 4.13
C TYR A 128 -5.49 1.15 3.18
N GLY A 129 -5.89 1.40 1.93
CA GLY A 129 -5.99 0.35 0.93
C GLY A 129 -4.64 -0.31 0.66
N TYR A 130 -3.59 0.50 0.52
CA TYR A 130 -2.22 0.00 0.35
C TYR A 130 -1.75 -0.81 1.55
N ALA A 131 -2.03 -0.35 2.77
CA ALA A 131 -1.73 -1.08 3.99
C ALA A 131 -2.48 -2.42 4.06
N ALA A 132 -3.75 -2.44 3.67
CA ALA A 132 -4.55 -3.66 3.64
C ALA A 132 -4.00 -4.65 2.60
N MET A 133 -3.63 -4.19 1.41
CA MET A 133 -2.96 -5.02 0.40
C MET A 133 -1.68 -5.68 0.96
N GLN A 134 -0.90 -4.95 1.76
CA GLN A 134 0.33 -5.48 2.35
C GLN A 134 0.04 -6.44 3.51
N ALA A 135 -1.00 -6.19 4.31
CA ALA A 135 -1.51 -7.15 5.29
C ALA A 135 -2.01 -8.44 4.64
N HIS A 136 -2.69 -8.35 3.48
CA HIS A 136 -3.08 -9.52 2.69
C HIS A 136 -1.86 -10.33 2.25
N ARG A 137 -0.79 -9.68 1.78
CA ARG A 137 0.46 -10.36 1.40
C ARG A 137 1.14 -11.03 2.59
N ALA A 138 1.12 -10.41 3.76
CA ALA A 138 1.76 -10.95 4.97
C ALA A 138 0.98 -12.14 5.55
N TYR A 139 -0.35 -12.06 5.56
CA TYR A 139 -1.19 -12.96 6.36
C TYR A 139 -2.18 -13.81 5.55
N GLY A 140 -2.41 -13.50 4.28
CA GLY A 140 -3.27 -14.27 3.37
C GLY A 140 -4.78 -14.15 3.62
N ASP A 141 -5.22 -13.31 4.57
CA ASP A 141 -6.64 -13.15 4.88
C ASP A 141 -7.35 -12.35 3.76
N PRO A 142 -8.38 -12.92 3.11
CA PRO A 142 -9.10 -12.26 2.00
C PRO A 142 -9.84 -10.99 2.42
N LEU A 143 -10.12 -10.79 3.72
CA LEU A 143 -10.76 -9.58 4.22
C LEU A 143 -9.90 -8.34 3.96
N TYR A 144 -8.58 -8.47 4.07
CA TYR A 144 -7.66 -7.37 3.75
C TYR A 144 -7.67 -7.02 2.26
N LEU A 145 -7.86 -8.00 1.37
CA LEU A 145 -8.00 -7.73 -0.06
C LEU A 145 -9.29 -6.93 -0.31
N GLN A 146 -10.40 -7.31 0.32
CA GLN A 146 -11.65 -6.56 0.22
C GLN A 146 -11.50 -5.10 0.69
N TYR A 147 -10.76 -4.85 1.78
CA TYR A 147 -10.48 -3.47 2.23
C TYR A 147 -9.64 -2.68 1.21
N ALA A 148 -8.66 -3.34 0.58
CA ALA A 148 -7.87 -2.73 -0.49
C ALA A 148 -8.73 -2.37 -1.71
N GLU A 149 -9.65 -3.25 -2.11
CA GLU A 149 -10.60 -3.03 -3.20
C GLU A 149 -11.54 -1.86 -2.92
N ASN A 150 -12.08 -1.75 -1.70
CA ASN A 150 -12.96 -0.64 -1.31
C ASN A 150 -12.23 0.71 -1.44
N SER A 151 -11.02 0.80 -0.87
CA SER A 151 -10.18 1.99 -0.95
C SER A 151 -9.79 2.32 -2.40
N TRP A 152 -9.46 1.30 -3.21
CA TRP A 152 -9.17 1.48 -4.63
C TRP A 152 -10.38 2.00 -5.41
N ALA A 153 -11.57 1.45 -5.16
CA ALA A 153 -12.80 1.88 -5.81
C ALA A 153 -13.13 3.35 -5.49
N PHE A 154 -12.85 3.78 -4.25
CA PHE A 154 -12.93 5.19 -3.89
C PHE A 154 -11.93 6.02 -4.72
N GLY A 155 -10.64 5.68 -4.74
CA GLY A 155 -9.64 6.41 -5.52
C GLY A 155 -9.87 6.41 -7.03
N TYR A 156 -10.48 5.36 -7.56
CA TYR A 156 -10.85 5.26 -8.98
C TYR A 156 -11.82 6.37 -9.40
N ASN A 157 -12.70 6.80 -8.51
CA ASN A 157 -13.63 7.91 -8.76
C ASN A 157 -12.94 9.28 -8.79
N TRP A 158 -11.70 9.36 -8.31
CA TRP A 158 -10.90 10.60 -8.19
C TRP A 158 -9.60 10.56 -8.99
N THR A 159 -9.49 9.60 -9.91
CA THR A 159 -8.35 9.46 -10.79
C THR A 159 -8.75 9.81 -12.22
N ILE A 160 -7.97 10.70 -12.84
CA ILE A 160 -8.20 11.20 -14.19
C ILE A 160 -8.12 10.04 -15.19
N LYS A 161 -9.16 9.88 -16.00
CA LYS A 161 -9.22 8.84 -17.05
C LYS A 161 -8.84 9.45 -18.39
N PRO A 162 -8.43 8.63 -19.38
CA PRO A 162 -8.16 9.11 -20.73
C PRO A 162 -9.35 9.88 -21.35
N ALA A 163 -10.58 9.48 -21.05
CA ALA A 163 -11.79 10.16 -21.53
C ALA A 163 -11.95 11.57 -20.94
N ASP A 164 -11.56 11.77 -19.67
CA ASP A 164 -11.62 13.08 -19.01
C ASP A 164 -10.64 14.05 -19.66
N VAL A 165 -9.44 13.57 -19.99
CA VAL A 165 -8.42 14.36 -20.72
C VAL A 165 -8.92 14.73 -22.11
N GLN A 166 -9.58 13.81 -22.82
CA GLN A 166 -10.16 14.09 -24.16
C GLN A 166 -11.31 15.09 -24.10
N ALA A 167 -12.16 15.00 -23.08
CA ALA A 167 -13.25 15.94 -22.83
C ALA A 167 -12.76 17.30 -22.33
N GLY A 168 -11.53 17.38 -21.81
CA GLY A 168 -10.99 18.58 -21.17
C GLY A 168 -11.70 18.90 -19.84
N SER A 169 -12.37 17.93 -19.22
CA SER A 169 -13.21 18.13 -18.03
C SER A 169 -13.25 16.89 -17.16
N PHE A 170 -13.33 17.06 -15.84
CA PHE A 170 -13.53 15.98 -14.88
C PHE A 170 -14.94 16.09 -14.26
N PRO A 171 -15.70 14.97 -14.12
CA PRO A 171 -17.01 15.01 -13.48
C PRO A 171 -16.99 15.67 -12.08
N GLY A 172 -17.84 16.68 -11.90
CA GLY A 172 -18.00 17.43 -10.65
C GLY A 172 -17.00 18.58 -10.44
N MET A 173 -15.98 18.74 -11.29
CA MET A 173 -15.03 19.84 -11.17
C MET A 173 -15.28 20.93 -12.20
N ASN A 174 -15.16 22.20 -11.79
CA ASN A 174 -15.41 23.36 -12.64
C ASN A 174 -14.11 24.02 -13.15
N TRP A 175 -13.25 23.23 -13.79
CA TRP A 175 -12.02 23.70 -14.44
C TRP A 175 -11.68 22.85 -15.66
N THR A 176 -10.92 23.42 -16.59
CA THR A 176 -10.51 22.74 -17.82
C THR A 176 -9.25 21.93 -17.59
N ILE A 177 -9.31 20.62 -17.83
CA ILE A 177 -8.13 19.75 -17.85
C ILE A 177 -7.27 20.15 -19.05
N PRO A 178 -6.03 20.61 -18.84
CA PRO A 178 -5.16 20.88 -19.98
C PRO A 178 -4.86 19.56 -20.71
N PRO A 179 -4.93 19.54 -22.05
CA PRO A 179 -4.75 18.32 -22.84
C PRO A 179 -3.35 17.70 -22.69
N GLN A 180 -2.37 18.47 -22.21
CA GLN A 180 -0.99 18.05 -22.02
C GLN A 180 -0.28 18.87 -20.93
N CYS A 181 0.46 18.20 -20.06
CA CYS A 181 1.60 18.81 -19.40
C CYS A 181 2.78 18.79 -20.38
N SER A 182 3.77 19.66 -20.21
CA SER A 182 4.96 19.74 -21.08
C SER A 182 5.76 18.43 -21.23
N VAL A 183 5.45 17.40 -20.43
CA VAL A 183 6.14 16.10 -20.40
C VAL A 183 5.21 14.87 -20.34
N GLY A 184 3.91 14.98 -20.64
CA GLY A 184 3.04 13.79 -20.67
C GLY A 184 1.54 14.04 -20.51
N THR A 185 0.80 12.94 -20.32
CA THR A 185 -0.64 12.93 -20.06
C THR A 185 -0.96 13.02 -18.57
N LEU A 186 -2.09 13.65 -18.24
CA LEU A 186 -2.63 13.66 -16.88
C LEU A 186 -3.45 12.41 -16.53
N ALA A 187 -3.73 11.54 -17.51
CA ALA A 187 -4.44 10.30 -17.27
C ALA A 187 -3.67 9.41 -16.29
N GLY A 188 -4.37 8.89 -15.29
CA GLY A 188 -3.80 8.14 -14.16
C GLY A 188 -3.41 9.01 -12.97
N GLY A 189 -3.39 10.35 -13.11
CA GLY A 189 -3.19 11.26 -11.99
C GLY A 189 -4.39 11.25 -11.04
N THR A 190 -4.14 11.09 -9.76
CA THR A 190 -5.16 11.12 -8.70
C THR A 190 -5.13 12.47 -7.99
N PHE A 191 -6.31 13.06 -7.79
CA PHE A 191 -6.42 14.33 -7.06
C PHE A 191 -6.01 14.17 -5.60
N TRP A 192 -5.59 15.27 -4.97
CA TRP A 192 -5.36 15.28 -3.53
C TRP A 192 -6.64 15.21 -2.72
N GLN A 193 -7.72 15.84 -3.20
CA GLN A 193 -8.98 15.95 -2.49
C GLN A 193 -10.17 15.51 -3.35
N ALA A 194 -11.17 14.92 -2.68
CA ALA A 194 -12.48 14.63 -3.25
C ALA A 194 -13.32 15.92 -3.42
N LEU A 195 -14.46 15.85 -4.13
CA LEU A 195 -15.32 17.01 -4.45
C LEU A 195 -15.62 17.94 -3.27
N GLY A 196 -15.69 19.23 -3.57
CA GLY A 196 -16.03 20.30 -2.62
C GLY A 196 -14.88 21.28 -2.35
N SER A 197 -13.68 20.99 -2.82
CA SER A 197 -12.59 21.96 -2.90
C SER A 197 -12.38 22.36 -4.36
N ASP A 198 -12.16 23.65 -4.62
CA ASP A 198 -11.72 24.16 -5.94
C ASP A 198 -10.26 23.73 -6.24
N ASN A 199 -9.85 22.57 -5.73
CA ASN A 199 -8.48 22.12 -5.68
C ASN A 199 -8.19 21.22 -6.87
N THR A 200 -7.40 21.74 -7.79
CA THR A 200 -6.98 21.05 -9.01
C THR A 200 -5.67 20.28 -8.81
N TYR A 201 -5.19 20.12 -7.57
CA TYR A 201 -3.89 19.53 -7.29
C TYR A 201 -3.93 18.01 -7.47
N ILE A 202 -3.11 17.53 -8.40
CA ILE A 202 -2.81 16.12 -8.59
C ILE A 202 -1.67 15.76 -7.64
N ASN A 203 -1.92 14.81 -6.74
CA ASN A 203 -0.99 14.46 -5.67
C ASN A 203 -0.20 13.20 -6.05
N ALA A 204 1.13 13.28 -5.93
CA ALA A 204 2.01 12.16 -6.29
C ALA A 204 1.85 10.94 -5.38
N LEU A 205 1.59 11.14 -4.07
CA LEU A 205 1.35 10.04 -3.14
C LEU A 205 0.03 9.32 -3.46
N ALA A 206 -1.06 10.07 -3.62
CA ALA A 206 -2.35 9.53 -4.03
C ALA A 206 -2.23 8.76 -5.35
N THR A 207 -1.56 9.35 -6.33
CA THR A 207 -1.31 8.71 -7.65
C THR A 207 -0.51 7.42 -7.49
N GLY A 208 0.56 7.42 -6.71
CA GLY A 208 1.41 6.25 -6.47
C GLY A 208 0.69 5.11 -5.75
N LEU A 209 -0.09 5.44 -4.71
CA LEU A 209 -0.89 4.48 -3.96
C LEU A 209 -1.99 3.87 -4.84
N PHE A 210 -2.73 4.70 -5.59
CA PHE A 210 -3.75 4.22 -6.53
C PHE A 210 -3.15 3.30 -7.61
N CYS A 211 -2.01 3.68 -8.20
CA CYS A 211 -1.31 2.84 -9.17
C CYS A 211 -0.89 1.50 -8.57
N SER A 212 -0.40 1.49 -7.33
CA SER A 212 0.01 0.27 -6.63
C SER A 212 -1.18 -0.66 -6.37
N LEU A 213 -2.30 -0.11 -5.91
CA LEU A 213 -3.52 -0.85 -5.66
C LEU A 213 -4.12 -1.45 -6.94
N ARG A 214 -4.10 -0.69 -8.03
CA ARG A 214 -4.62 -1.12 -9.35
C ARG A 214 -3.88 -2.34 -9.92
N ILE A 215 -2.61 -2.53 -9.60
CA ILE A 215 -1.82 -3.67 -10.10
C ILE A 215 -2.09 -4.92 -9.25
N ALA A 216 -2.50 -4.73 -8.00
CA ALA A 216 -2.65 -5.79 -7.03
C ALA A 216 -4.09 -6.31 -6.89
N CYS A 217 -5.09 -5.51 -7.28
CA CYS A 217 -6.51 -5.87 -7.35
C CYS A 217 -6.91 -6.07 -8.81
#